data_AF-A0A2K0U9M1-F1
#
_entry.id   AF-A0A2K0U9M1-F1
#
_cell.length_a   1.000
_cell.length_b   1.000
_cell.length_c   1.000
_cell.angle_alpha   90.00
_cell.angle_beta   90.00
_cell.angle_gamma   90.00
#
_symmetry.space_group_name_H-M   'P 1'
#
loop_
_entity.id
_entity.type
_entity.pdbx_description
1 polymer ?
#
loop_
_entity_poly.entity_id
_entity_poly.type
_entity_poly.pdbx_seq_one_letter_code
_entity_poly.pdbx_strand_id
1 'polypeptide(L)'
;MDSRSSSPDLDPVAGITEDMVSLPTYKTAGDASIDFDGLLPQSIKLHEDVRTGCGGQTWPAGMVLGKHMLRYHRSKLETARM
;
A
#
# COMPACT_ATOMS: atom_id res chain seq x y z
N MET A 1 -26.63 -41.23 28.66
CA MET A 1 -26.54 -40.73 27.26
C MET A 1 -26.97 -39.28 27.32
N ASP A 2 -26.01 -38.37 27.50
CA ASP A 2 -26.28 -36.94 27.61
C ASP A 2 -26.58 -36.38 26.22
N SER A 3 -27.86 -36.08 25.98
CA SER A 3 -28.32 -35.42 24.75
C SER A 3 -27.67 -34.04 24.68
N ARG A 4 -26.77 -33.84 23.70
CA ARG A 4 -26.27 -32.50 23.38
C ARG A 4 -27.47 -31.64 22.96
N SER A 5 -27.69 -30.53 23.65
CA SER A 5 -28.65 -29.51 23.19
C SER A 5 -28.21 -28.99 21.82
N SER A 6 -29.17 -28.74 20.93
CA SER A 6 -28.87 -28.11 19.65
C SER A 6 -28.21 -26.76 19.89
N SER A 7 -27.18 -26.44 19.10
CA SER A 7 -26.60 -25.10 19.08
C SER A 7 -27.67 -24.09 18.64
N PRO A 8 -27.69 -22.89 19.21
CA PRO A 8 -28.56 -21.81 18.74
C PRO A 8 -28.18 -21.43 17.31
N ASP A 9 -29.16 -20.97 16.55
CA ASP A 9 -28.95 -20.44 15.21
C ASP A 9 -28.20 -19.11 15.33
N LEU A 10 -26.95 -19.07 14.86
CA LEU A 10 -26.10 -17.88 14.93
C LEU A 10 -26.25 -17.11 13.63
N ASP A 11 -26.83 -15.92 13.69
CA ASP A 11 -26.79 -14.97 12.58
C ASP A 11 -25.34 -14.45 12.44
N PRO A 12 -24.64 -14.74 11.32
CA PRO A 12 -23.25 -14.37 11.13
C PRO A 12 -23.02 -12.85 11.04
N VAL A 13 -24.08 -12.05 10.87
CA VAL A 13 -23.99 -10.58 10.74
C VAL A 13 -24.58 -9.87 11.96
N ALA A 14 -25.17 -10.60 12.92
CA ALA A 14 -25.71 -10.01 14.14
C ALA A 14 -24.63 -9.27 14.93
N GLY A 15 -24.80 -7.96 15.09
CA GLY A 15 -23.86 -7.09 15.79
C GLY A 15 -22.78 -6.44 14.91
N ILE A 16 -22.71 -6.78 13.62
CA ILE A 16 -21.86 -6.06 12.66
C ILE A 16 -22.53 -4.73 12.35
N THR A 17 -22.05 -3.66 12.99
CA THR A 17 -22.48 -2.29 12.72
C THR A 17 -21.45 -1.58 11.85
N GLU A 18 -21.88 -0.58 11.08
CA GLU A 18 -21.01 0.23 10.22
C GLU A 18 -19.90 0.98 11.00
N ASP A 19 -20.03 1.06 12.33
CA ASP A 19 -19.03 1.64 13.24
C ASP A 19 -17.84 0.72 13.52
N MET A 20 -17.94 -0.58 13.21
CA MET A 20 -16.86 -1.53 13.52
C MET A 20 -15.60 -1.30 12.69
N VAL A 21 -15.73 -0.74 11.48
CA VAL A 21 -14.61 -0.43 10.59
C VAL A 21 -14.95 0.80 9.75
N SER A 22 -14.13 1.86 9.88
CA SER A 22 -14.23 2.98 8.94
C SER A 22 -13.85 2.53 7.54
N LEU A 23 -14.67 2.88 6.55
CA LEU A 23 -14.33 2.66 5.15
C LEU A 23 -13.00 3.38 4.83
N PRO A 24 -12.07 2.73 4.10
CA PRO A 24 -10.86 3.39 3.67
C PRO A 24 -11.21 4.67 2.90
N THR A 25 -10.57 5.78 3.26
CA THR A 25 -10.63 6.97 2.41
C THR A 25 -9.83 6.68 1.15
N TYR A 26 -10.51 6.54 0.02
CA TYR A 26 -9.83 6.37 -1.26
C TYR A 26 -9.09 7.64 -1.62
N LYS A 27 -7.80 7.50 -1.91
CA LYS A 27 -7.01 8.57 -2.53
C LYS A 27 -7.64 8.92 -3.87
N THR A 28 -7.67 10.20 -4.23
CA THR A 28 -8.06 10.64 -5.59
C THR A 28 -6.89 10.47 -6.55
N ALA A 29 -7.18 10.30 -7.84
CA ALA A 29 -6.13 10.27 -8.85
C ALA A 29 -5.34 11.59 -8.83
N GLY A 30 -4.04 11.50 -9.03
CA GLY A 30 -3.17 12.67 -8.97
C GLY A 30 -1.71 12.37 -9.23
N ASP A 31 -0.94 13.43 -9.35
CA ASP A 31 0.50 13.32 -9.58
C ASP A 31 1.26 13.28 -8.25
N ALA A 32 2.17 12.31 -8.14
CA ALA A 32 3.12 12.19 -7.04
C ALA A 32 4.53 12.58 -7.51
N SER A 33 5.26 13.27 -6.65
CA SER A 33 6.68 13.58 -6.84
C SER A 33 7.50 12.79 -5.82
N ILE A 34 8.31 11.85 -6.29
CA ILE A 34 9.05 10.91 -5.43
C ILE A 34 10.54 11.08 -5.64
N ASP A 35 11.26 11.44 -4.57
CA ASP A 35 12.72 11.60 -4.56
C ASP A 35 13.46 10.53 -3.72
N PHE A 36 12.71 9.56 -3.18
CA PHE A 36 13.22 8.50 -2.30
C PHE A 36 13.96 9.03 -1.06
N ASP A 37 13.43 10.06 -0.40
CA ASP A 37 14.05 10.78 0.73
C ASP A 37 15.34 11.51 0.30
N GLY A 38 15.29 12.17 -0.86
CA GLY A 38 16.43 12.90 -1.43
C GLY A 38 17.56 12.00 -1.97
N LEU A 39 17.32 10.70 -2.14
CA LEU A 39 18.27 9.79 -2.79
C LEU A 39 18.36 10.03 -4.30
N LEU A 40 17.35 10.67 -4.88
CA LEU A 40 17.37 11.13 -6.27
C LEU A 40 17.62 12.65 -6.34
N PRO A 41 18.55 13.11 -7.20
CA PRO A 41 18.78 14.55 -7.39
C PRO A 41 17.60 15.24 -8.09
N GLN A 42 16.80 14.49 -8.85
CA GLN A 42 15.56 14.95 -9.46
C GLN A 42 14.46 13.95 -9.13
N SER A 43 13.33 14.44 -8.64
CA SER A 43 12.18 13.60 -8.30
C SER A 43 11.55 12.98 -9.55
N ILE A 44 11.07 11.75 -9.41
CA ILE A 44 10.26 11.06 -10.42
C ILE A 44 8.82 11.55 -10.28
N LYS A 45 8.22 11.97 -11.40
CA LYS A 45 6.79 12.28 -11.48
C LYS A 45 6.03 11.03 -11.86
N LEU A 46 5.06 10.64 -11.04
CA LEU A 46 4.20 9.48 -11.25
C LEU A 46 2.75 9.91 -11.25
N HIS A 47 1.99 9.50 -12.25
CA HIS A 47 0.55 9.65 -12.25
C HIS A 47 -0.07 8.44 -11.56
N GLU A 48 -0.70 8.64 -10.41
CA GLU A 48 -1.37 7.59 -9.65
C GLU A 48 -2.85 7.58 -10.04
N ASP A 49 -3.23 6.65 -10.93
CA ASP A 49 -4.62 6.42 -11.33
C ASP A 49 -5.21 5.26 -10.52
N VAL A 50 -6.00 5.61 -9.50
CA VAL A 50 -6.50 4.78 -8.39
C VAL A 50 -7.52 3.71 -8.85
N ARG A 51 -7.67 3.51 -10.15
CA ARG A 51 -8.70 2.68 -10.78
C ARG A 51 -8.26 1.25 -11.12
N THR A 52 -6.96 0.93 -11.17
CA THR A 52 -6.47 -0.43 -11.50
C THR A 52 -5.21 -0.84 -10.71
N GLY A 53 -5.07 -2.15 -10.43
CA GLY A 53 -3.92 -2.69 -9.67
C GLY A 53 -4.06 -2.51 -8.15
N CYS A 54 -2.96 -2.23 -7.44
CA CYS A 54 -2.94 -2.01 -5.99
C CYS A 54 -3.55 -0.64 -5.58
N GLY A 55 -4.68 -0.30 -6.20
CA GLY A 55 -5.32 1.01 -6.12
C GLY A 55 -4.50 2.12 -6.74
N GLY A 56 -3.75 1.88 -7.83
CA GLY A 56 -3.02 2.93 -8.57
C GLY A 56 -1.92 3.67 -7.82
N GLN A 57 -1.57 3.22 -6.61
CA GLN A 57 -0.64 3.89 -5.71
C GLN A 57 0.69 3.15 -5.63
N THR A 58 1.74 3.90 -5.29
CA THR A 58 3.05 3.34 -4.98
C THR A 58 3.01 2.45 -3.73
N TRP A 59 3.58 1.24 -3.83
CA TRP A 59 3.58 0.27 -2.73
C TRP A 59 4.59 0.66 -1.66
N PRO A 60 4.23 0.67 -0.36
CA PRO A 60 5.17 0.93 0.72
C PRO A 60 6.41 0.01 0.67
N ALA A 61 6.20 -1.29 0.39
CA ALA A 61 7.30 -2.25 0.24
C ALA A 61 8.19 -1.93 -0.97
N GLY A 62 7.61 -1.52 -2.09
CA GLY A 62 8.36 -1.09 -3.27
C GLY A 62 9.19 0.16 -3.02
N MET A 63 8.67 1.10 -2.20
CA MET A 63 9.39 2.29 -1.79
C MET A 63 10.61 1.94 -0.93
N VAL A 64 10.46 1.02 0.04
CA VAL A 64 11.56 0.52 0.87
C VAL A 64 12.63 -0.17 0.00
N LEU A 65 12.22 -1.04 -0.91
CA LEU A 65 13.13 -1.71 -1.84
C LEU A 65 13.87 -0.70 -2.73
N GLY A 66 13.17 0.29 -3.28
CA GLY A 66 13.78 1.33 -4.11
C GLY A 66 14.83 2.13 -3.35
N LYS A 67 14.54 2.54 -2.10
CA LYS A 67 15.53 3.19 -1.22
C LYS A 67 16.75 2.30 -0.99
N HIS A 68 16.53 1.01 -0.74
CA HIS A 68 17.62 0.05 -0.56
C HIS A 68 18.48 -0.09 -1.82
N MET A 69 17.87 -0.24 -3.00
CA MET A 69 18.58 -0.36 -4.28
C MET A 69 19.41 0.89 -4.60
N LEU A 70 18.86 2.09 -4.39
CA LEU A 70 19.56 3.35 -4.62
C LEU A 70 20.77 3.50 -3.68
N ARG A 71 20.64 3.10 -2.41
CA ARG A 71 21.75 3.11 -1.45
C ARG A 71 22.80 2.07 -1.78
N TYR A 72 22.37 0.83 -2.05
CA TYR A 72 23.26 -0.30 -2.31
C TYR A 72 24.08 -0.10 -3.59
N HIS A 73 23.48 0.46 -4.64
CA HIS A 73 24.14 0.67 -5.92
C HIS A 73 24.69 2.08 -6.13
N ARG A 74 24.75 2.92 -5.09
CA ARG A 74 25.11 4.35 -5.21
C ARG A 74 26.38 4.60 -6.02
N SER A 75 27.49 3.95 -5.65
CA SER A 75 28.79 4.13 -6.32
C SER A 75 28.75 3.74 -7.80
N LYS A 76 28.06 2.63 -8.12
CA LYS A 76 27.88 2.17 -9.50
C LYS A 76 27.03 3.16 -10.31
N LEU A 77 26.00 3.73 -9.71
CA LEU A 77 25.12 4.71 -10.35
C LEU A 77 25.82 6.06 -10.59
N GLU A 78 26.70 6.49 -9.68
CA GLU A 78 27.50 7.72 -9.84
C GLU A 78 28.40 7.65 -11.09
N THR A 79 28.97 6.48 -11.38
CA THR A 79 29.83 6.27 -12.55
C THR A 79 29.06 5.91 -13.83
N ALA A 80 27.80 5.49 -13.71
CA ALA A 80 26.97 5.08 -14.86
C ALA A 80 26.46 6.25 -15.70
N ARG A 81 26.70 7.50 -15.26
CA ARG A 81 26.33 8.72 -16.00
C ARG A 81 27.37 9.10 -17.09
N MET A 82 28.39 8.27 -17.34
CA MET A 82 29.30 8.42 -18.47
C MET A 82 28.69 7.85 -19.75
#